data_AF-A0A945I1I7-F1
#
_entry.id   AF-A0A945I1I7-F1
#
_cell.length_a   1.000
_cell.length_b   1.000
_cell.length_c   1.000
_cell.angle_alpha   90.00
_cell.angle_beta   90.00
_cell.angle_gamma   90.00
#
_symmetry.space_group_name_H-M   'P 1'
#
loop_
_entity.id
_entity.type
_entity.pdbx_description
1 polymer ?
#
loop_
_entity_poly.entity_id
_entity_poly.type
_entity_poly.pdbx_seq_one_letter_code
_entity_poly.pdbx_strand_id
1 'polypeptide(L)'
;MKFFLNIILSLFIITIAQPAFANQPEFFIKSADTDSEIKAPRRSDYGDDLFVRDEGQEYLIQTDELEYWYRKKIIHTADLDNDGLTEVIVEANDGGGHGKIKYFIISKRGENFYSVNESNDFMGCCLKVLSGNILSVFKYDSGIGVTSQVQEISLFEFQNGNLNLLSTSQNEALIPALSEINSHEIDQNIGSKFITGYYDGDTEIDKLVCNYWDRWGSMICEVQSSIYGIIKTNFGCKRFGILKTKTRGMVDLVCNRFSVFRFNGMQYKTIPDD
;
A
#
# COMPACT_ATOMS: atom_id res chain seq x y z
N MET A 1 -53.10 -69.10 -4.33
CA MET A 1 -51.97 -68.73 -5.22
C MET A 1 -52.22 -67.27 -5.60
N LYS A 2 -51.54 -66.32 -4.93
CA LYS A 2 -50.48 -65.48 -5.52
C LYS A 2 -51.03 -64.53 -6.61
N PHE A 3 -50.98 -63.20 -6.57
CA PHE A 3 -50.25 -62.23 -5.76
C PHE A 3 -50.94 -60.86 -5.93
N PHE A 4 -50.98 -60.05 -4.86
CA PHE A 4 -51.35 -58.62 -4.90
C PHE A 4 -50.24 -57.82 -5.61
N LEU A 5 -50.60 -56.78 -6.36
CA LEU A 5 -49.66 -55.69 -6.64
C LEU A 5 -50.42 -54.35 -6.69
N ASN A 6 -50.44 -53.69 -5.53
CA ASN A 6 -50.71 -52.25 -5.40
C ASN A 6 -49.46 -51.49 -5.84
N ILE A 7 -49.58 -50.59 -6.81
CA ILE A 7 -48.55 -49.61 -7.13
C ILE A 7 -48.94 -48.30 -6.42
N ILE A 8 -48.27 -48.03 -5.31
CA ILE A 8 -48.29 -46.73 -4.63
C ILE A 8 -47.31 -45.84 -5.37
N LEU A 9 -47.83 -44.83 -6.08
CA LEU A 9 -47.03 -43.79 -6.71
C LEU A 9 -46.68 -42.75 -5.64
N SER A 10 -45.51 -42.89 -5.02
CA SER A 10 -44.93 -41.88 -4.13
C SER A 10 -44.43 -40.70 -4.97
N LEU A 11 -45.16 -39.58 -4.96
CA LEU A 11 -44.64 -38.30 -5.39
C LEU A 11 -43.50 -37.88 -4.43
N PHE A 12 -42.26 -38.11 -4.85
CA PHE A 12 -41.11 -37.39 -4.32
C PHE A 12 -41.18 -35.96 -4.85
N ILE A 13 -41.74 -35.04 -4.05
CA ILE A 13 -41.55 -33.61 -4.27
C ILE A 13 -40.09 -33.32 -3.94
N ILE A 14 -39.24 -33.32 -4.97
CA ILE A 14 -37.91 -32.73 -4.87
C ILE A 14 -38.14 -31.22 -4.85
N THR A 15 -38.34 -30.66 -3.66
CA THR A 15 -38.12 -29.22 -3.45
C THR A 15 -36.64 -28.99 -3.68
N ILE A 16 -36.28 -28.60 -4.90
CA ILE A 16 -35.01 -27.93 -5.15
C ILE A 16 -35.14 -26.61 -4.39
N ALA A 17 -34.68 -26.59 -3.15
CA ALA A 17 -34.39 -25.34 -2.47
C ALA A 17 -33.32 -24.66 -3.32
N GLN A 18 -33.75 -23.70 -4.14
CA GLN A 18 -32.81 -22.75 -4.70
C GLN A 18 -32.07 -22.16 -3.50
N PRO A 19 -30.72 -22.13 -3.49
CA PRO A 19 -30.04 -21.38 -2.44
C PRO A 19 -30.62 -19.98 -2.51
N ALA A 20 -31.26 -19.55 -1.42
CA ALA A 20 -31.56 -18.16 -1.23
C ALA A 20 -30.19 -17.49 -1.24
N PHE A 21 -29.80 -16.94 -2.39
CA PHE A 21 -28.79 -15.89 -2.39
C PHE A 21 -29.45 -14.77 -1.61
N ALA A 22 -29.25 -14.77 -0.29
CA ALA A 22 -29.49 -13.59 0.52
C ALA A 22 -28.78 -12.46 -0.21
N ASN A 23 -29.50 -11.36 -0.45
CA ASN A 23 -28.88 -10.19 -1.06
C ASN A 23 -27.67 -9.82 -0.20
N GLN A 24 -26.48 -9.96 -0.76
CA GLN A 24 -25.24 -9.60 -0.08
C GLN A 24 -25.26 -8.10 0.20
N PRO A 25 -24.70 -7.64 1.33
CA PRO A 25 -24.58 -6.22 1.60
C PRO A 25 -23.74 -5.55 0.52
N GLU A 26 -24.26 -4.47 -0.07
CA GLU A 26 -23.56 -3.69 -1.08
C GLU A 26 -22.91 -2.48 -0.42
N PHE A 27 -21.59 -2.50 -0.28
CA PHE A 27 -20.83 -1.37 0.26
C PHE A 27 -20.47 -0.35 -0.83
N PHE A 28 -20.58 0.93 -0.52
CA PHE A 28 -20.22 2.00 -1.44
C PHE A 28 -19.79 3.27 -0.71
N ILE A 29 -19.08 4.14 -1.41
CA ILE A 29 -18.61 5.43 -0.89
C ILE A 29 -19.48 6.56 -1.44
N LYS A 30 -19.87 7.49 -0.59
CA LYS A 30 -20.49 8.77 -1.00
C LYS A 30 -19.62 9.92 -0.52
N SER A 31 -19.11 10.72 -1.46
CA SER A 31 -18.41 11.95 -1.11
C SER A 31 -19.38 13.00 -0.55
N ALA A 32 -18.86 13.89 0.29
CA ALA A 32 -19.56 15.04 0.82
C ALA A 32 -19.90 16.00 -0.32
N ASP A 33 -21.14 16.52 -0.30
CA ASP A 33 -21.53 17.62 -1.16
C ASP A 33 -21.09 18.93 -0.51
N THR A 34 -19.96 19.46 -0.96
CA THR A 34 -19.36 20.67 -0.39
C THR A 34 -20.14 21.94 -0.72
N ASP A 35 -21.07 21.87 -1.67
CA ASP A 35 -21.86 23.01 -2.15
C ASP A 35 -23.25 23.07 -1.49
N SER A 36 -23.63 22.08 -0.68
CA SER A 36 -24.90 22.05 0.02
C SER A 36 -24.88 22.96 1.26
N GLU A 37 -25.80 23.93 1.31
CA GLU A 37 -26.05 24.74 2.51
C GLU A 37 -26.64 23.92 3.68
N ILE A 38 -27.26 22.78 3.37
CA ILE A 38 -27.87 21.88 4.36
C ILE A 38 -26.94 20.68 4.56
N LYS A 39 -26.31 20.64 5.73
CA LYS A 39 -25.47 19.53 6.16
C LYS A 39 -26.33 18.42 6.74
N ALA A 40 -26.25 17.22 6.16
CA ALA A 40 -26.92 16.05 6.69
C ALA A 40 -26.27 15.65 8.04
N PRO A 41 -27.05 15.40 9.10
CA PRO A 41 -26.49 14.97 10.39
C PRO A 41 -25.61 13.72 10.23
N ARG A 42 -24.45 13.71 10.90
CA ARG A 42 -23.44 12.63 10.90
C ARG A 42 -22.76 12.31 9.57
N ARG A 43 -23.08 13.03 8.49
CA ARG A 43 -22.27 12.95 7.27
C ARG A 43 -21.07 13.86 7.37
N SER A 44 -19.96 13.46 6.76
CA SER A 44 -18.76 14.29 6.73
C SER A 44 -19.07 15.59 5.97
N ASP A 45 -18.67 16.72 6.56
CA ASP A 45 -18.75 18.03 5.91
C ASP A 45 -17.85 18.12 4.67
N TYR A 46 -16.78 17.32 4.70
CA TYR A 46 -15.82 17.18 3.63
C TYR A 46 -15.36 15.72 3.61
N GLY A 47 -15.14 15.16 2.42
CA GLY A 47 -14.48 13.85 2.26
C GLY A 47 -15.46 12.75 1.93
N ASP A 48 -15.10 11.52 2.28
CA ASP A 48 -15.81 10.33 1.85
C ASP A 48 -16.48 9.60 3.02
N ASP A 49 -17.77 9.32 2.91
CA ASP A 49 -18.53 8.51 3.86
C ASP A 49 -18.70 7.07 3.34
N LEU A 50 -18.58 6.08 4.21
CA LEU A 50 -18.83 4.67 3.87
C LEU A 50 -20.28 4.31 4.17
N PHE A 51 -20.96 3.75 3.18
CA PHE A 51 -22.32 3.25 3.31
C PHE A 51 -22.40 1.77 2.96
N VAL A 52 -23.48 1.15 3.43
CA VAL A 52 -23.92 -0.18 3.00
C VAL A 52 -25.40 -0.15 2.66
N ARG A 53 -25.78 -0.82 1.58
CA ARG A 53 -27.17 -1.15 1.25
C ARG A 53 -27.40 -2.62 1.53
N ASP A 54 -28.35 -2.89 2.41
CA ASP A 54 -28.65 -4.22 2.89
C ASP A 54 -30.17 -4.36 3.01
N GLU A 55 -30.73 -5.39 2.40
CA GLU A 55 -32.19 -5.62 2.32
C GLU A 55 -33.01 -4.40 1.84
N GLY A 56 -32.41 -3.58 0.96
CA GLY A 56 -33.04 -2.38 0.39
C GLY A 56 -32.98 -1.14 1.28
N GLN A 57 -32.40 -1.24 2.48
CA GLN A 57 -32.14 -0.12 3.38
C GLN A 57 -30.68 0.32 3.30
N GLU A 58 -30.45 1.63 3.32
CA GLU A 58 -29.10 2.20 3.38
C GLU A 58 -28.72 2.55 4.82
N TYR A 59 -27.47 2.23 5.19
CA TYR A 59 -26.88 2.50 6.50
C TYR A 59 -25.53 3.22 6.31
N LEU A 60 -25.26 4.19 7.17
CA LEU A 60 -23.94 4.82 7.30
C LEU A 60 -23.08 3.96 8.24
N ILE A 61 -21.88 3.59 7.79
CA ILE A 61 -20.88 2.88 8.60
C ILE A 61 -19.86 3.91 9.08
N GLN A 62 -19.79 4.13 10.40
CA GLN A 62 -18.96 5.17 10.98
C GLN A 62 -18.40 4.73 12.34
N THR A 63 -17.15 5.12 12.57
CA THR A 63 -16.43 5.12 13.85
C THR A 63 -15.63 6.41 13.91
N ASP A 64 -15.18 6.82 15.10
CA ASP A 64 -14.31 8.00 15.26
C ASP A 64 -13.07 7.91 14.34
N GLU A 65 -12.50 6.71 14.21
CA GLU A 65 -11.37 6.46 13.33
C GLU A 65 -11.75 6.58 11.84
N LEU A 66 -12.85 5.97 11.39
CA LEU A 66 -13.30 6.13 10.00
C LEU A 66 -13.63 7.59 9.66
N GLU A 67 -14.21 8.34 10.59
CA GLU A 67 -14.52 9.76 10.40
C GLU A 67 -13.24 10.60 10.26
N TYR A 68 -12.21 10.30 11.04
CA TYR A 68 -10.92 11.01 10.98
C TYR A 68 -10.26 10.94 9.60
N TRP A 69 -10.33 9.78 8.92
CA TRP A 69 -9.68 9.59 7.62
C TRP A 69 -10.52 10.11 6.46
N TYR A 70 -10.09 11.25 5.91
CA TYR A 70 -10.83 12.05 4.92
C TYR A 70 -11.20 11.32 3.62
N ARG A 71 -10.22 10.71 2.93
CA ARG A 71 -10.43 10.03 1.64
C ARG A 71 -10.55 8.54 1.86
N LYS A 72 -11.53 7.91 1.22
CA LYS A 72 -11.80 6.48 1.36
C LYS A 72 -11.97 5.81 0.01
N LYS A 73 -11.50 4.58 -0.10
CA LYS A 73 -11.67 3.75 -1.29
C LYS A 73 -11.86 2.30 -0.90
N ILE A 74 -12.91 1.67 -1.41
CA ILE A 74 -13.05 0.21 -1.35
C ILE A 74 -12.04 -0.39 -2.34
N ILE A 75 -11.11 -1.19 -1.84
CA ILE A 75 -10.02 -1.80 -2.63
C ILE A 75 -10.17 -3.31 -2.79
N HIS A 76 -11.04 -3.94 -2.00
CA HIS A 76 -11.32 -5.37 -2.10
C HIS A 76 -12.71 -5.70 -1.55
N THR A 77 -13.38 -6.69 -2.15
CA THR A 77 -14.68 -7.22 -1.72
C THR A 77 -14.63 -8.74 -1.88
N ALA A 78 -14.72 -9.48 -0.78
CA ALA A 78 -14.69 -10.94 -0.77
C ALA A 78 -15.20 -11.46 0.58
N ASP A 79 -15.66 -12.71 0.60
CA ASP A 79 -15.87 -13.46 1.85
C ASP A 79 -14.49 -13.81 2.41
N LEU A 80 -14.01 -13.00 3.35
CA LEU A 80 -12.65 -13.09 3.86
C LEU A 80 -12.54 -14.16 4.94
N ASP A 81 -13.57 -14.42 5.75
CA ASP A 81 -13.50 -15.43 6.82
C ASP A 81 -14.29 -16.73 6.54
N ASN A 82 -14.84 -16.88 5.32
CA ASN A 82 -15.61 -18.02 4.83
C ASN A 82 -16.91 -18.25 5.61
N ASP A 83 -17.56 -17.18 6.08
CA ASP A 83 -18.86 -17.24 6.76
C ASP A 83 -20.06 -17.12 5.80
N GLY A 84 -19.79 -16.92 4.49
CA GLY A 84 -20.79 -16.76 3.44
C GLY A 84 -21.28 -15.33 3.22
N LEU A 85 -20.77 -14.36 3.99
CA LEU A 85 -21.01 -12.93 3.81
C LEU A 85 -19.75 -12.27 3.26
N THR A 86 -19.93 -11.27 2.38
CA THR A 86 -18.79 -10.54 1.84
C THR A 86 -18.34 -9.41 2.77
N GLU A 87 -17.05 -9.37 3.09
CA GLU A 87 -16.35 -8.22 3.64
C GLU A 87 -15.93 -7.24 2.56
N VAL A 88 -15.65 -6.00 3.00
CA VAL A 88 -14.88 -5.04 2.21
C VAL A 88 -13.64 -4.55 2.94
N ILE A 89 -12.54 -4.40 2.18
CA ILE A 89 -11.34 -3.70 2.63
C ILE A 89 -11.41 -2.27 2.12
N VAL A 90 -11.35 -1.31 3.04
CA VAL A 90 -11.33 0.12 2.74
C VAL A 90 -9.94 0.66 3.04
N GLU A 91 -9.33 1.26 2.03
CA GLU A 91 -8.16 2.13 2.17
C GLU A 91 -8.63 3.54 2.54
N ALA A 92 -7.97 4.16 3.52
CA ALA A 92 -8.23 5.53 3.91
C ALA A 92 -6.94 6.34 4.12
N ASN A 93 -6.99 7.63 3.76
CA ASN A 93 -5.91 8.59 3.96
C ASN A 93 -6.44 9.98 4.29
N ASP A 94 -5.59 10.81 4.89
CA ASP A 94 -5.90 12.18 5.33
C ASP A 94 -5.77 13.21 4.19
N GLY A 95 -5.51 12.77 2.96
CA GLY A 95 -5.19 13.63 1.83
C GLY A 95 -3.78 14.25 1.86
N GLY A 96 -2.99 13.96 2.89
CA GLY A 96 -1.63 14.42 3.07
C GLY A 96 -0.63 13.68 2.18
N GLY A 97 0.46 14.36 1.80
CA GLY A 97 1.53 13.79 0.98
C GLY A 97 2.49 12.83 1.72
N HIS A 98 2.15 12.40 2.94
CA HIS A 98 3.04 11.62 3.81
C HIS A 98 2.93 10.11 3.61
N GLY A 99 1.99 9.65 2.77
CA GLY A 99 1.92 8.28 2.26
C GLY A 99 1.51 7.21 3.28
N LYS A 100 0.94 7.60 4.42
CA LYS A 100 0.37 6.66 5.40
C LYS A 100 -1.07 6.34 5.01
N ILE A 101 -1.31 5.08 4.66
CA ILE A 101 -2.64 4.57 4.35
C ILE A 101 -3.08 3.68 5.50
N LYS A 102 -4.23 3.99 6.09
CA LYS A 102 -4.92 3.14 7.05
C LYS A 102 -5.86 2.20 6.30
N TYR A 103 -5.99 0.98 6.78
CA TYR A 103 -6.93 0.01 6.23
C TYR A 103 -7.99 -0.39 7.25
N PHE A 104 -9.19 -0.68 6.76
CA PHE A 104 -10.32 -1.14 7.56
C PHE A 104 -10.94 -2.36 6.89
N ILE A 105 -11.42 -3.32 7.69
CA ILE A 105 -12.24 -4.43 7.21
C ILE A 105 -13.64 -4.29 7.77
N ILE A 106 -14.62 -4.21 6.89
CA ILE A 106 -16.02 -3.99 7.22
C ILE A 106 -16.79 -5.27 6.95
N SER A 107 -17.57 -5.71 7.93
CA SER A 107 -18.32 -6.97 7.85
C SER A 107 -19.68 -6.84 8.53
N LYS A 108 -20.66 -7.59 8.02
CA LYS A 108 -21.98 -7.75 8.63
C LYS A 108 -21.93 -8.89 9.66
N ARG A 109 -22.47 -8.65 10.86
CA ARG A 109 -22.45 -9.59 12.00
C ARG A 109 -23.84 -10.05 12.45
N GLY A 110 -24.86 -9.56 11.78
CA GLY A 110 -26.25 -9.84 12.08
C GLY A 110 -27.14 -8.77 11.48
N GLU A 111 -28.43 -8.86 11.79
CA GLU A 111 -29.39 -7.85 11.38
C GLU A 111 -28.98 -6.47 11.91
N ASN A 112 -28.74 -5.51 11.00
CA ASN A 112 -28.31 -4.15 11.32
C ASN A 112 -27.01 -4.05 12.16
N PHE A 113 -26.21 -5.12 12.24
CA PHE A 113 -24.99 -5.15 13.04
C PHE A 113 -23.76 -5.27 12.14
N TYR A 114 -22.83 -4.32 12.27
CA TYR A 114 -21.62 -4.25 11.44
C TYR A 114 -20.40 -4.04 12.31
N SER A 115 -19.30 -4.72 11.97
CA SER A 115 -17.99 -4.54 12.61
C SER A 115 -17.06 -3.77 11.69
N VAL A 116 -16.29 -2.84 12.26
CA VAL A 116 -15.18 -2.14 11.60
C VAL A 116 -13.89 -2.60 12.29
N ASN A 117 -13.12 -3.44 11.62
CA ASN A 117 -11.86 -3.96 12.14
C ASN A 117 -10.69 -3.12 11.63
N GLU A 118 -9.84 -2.67 12.54
CA GLU A 118 -8.65 -1.87 12.27
C GLU A 118 -7.55 -2.19 13.29
N SER A 119 -6.32 -1.78 12.97
CA SER A 119 -5.22 -1.77 13.94
C SER A 119 -4.21 -0.71 13.54
N ASN A 120 -3.45 -0.16 14.49
CA ASN A 120 -2.27 0.67 14.20
C ASN A 120 -1.23 -0.08 13.37
N ASP A 121 -1.16 -1.41 13.50
CA ASP A 121 -0.32 -2.23 12.66
C ASP A 121 -0.92 -2.48 11.27
N PHE A 122 -2.22 -2.28 11.09
CA PHE A 122 -2.90 -2.42 9.81
C PHE A 122 -2.93 -1.09 9.05
N MET A 123 -1.75 -0.48 8.98
CA MET A 123 -1.46 0.80 8.34
C MET A 123 -0.09 0.71 7.66
N GLY A 124 0.07 1.33 6.50
CA GLY A 124 1.34 1.31 5.77
C GLY A 124 1.17 1.83 4.34
N CYS A 125 1.86 1.21 3.39
CA CYS A 125 1.55 1.34 1.97
C CYS A 125 1.30 -0.03 1.34
N CYS A 126 0.42 -0.06 0.34
CA CYS A 126 0.23 -1.21 -0.53
C CYS A 126 -0.20 -2.50 0.20
N LEU A 127 -1.44 -2.53 0.71
CA LEU A 127 -2.05 -3.78 1.16
C LEU A 127 -2.18 -4.78 -0.01
N LYS A 128 -1.92 -6.06 0.28
CA LYS A 128 -2.15 -7.17 -0.64
C LYS A 128 -2.94 -8.27 0.06
N VAL A 129 -3.93 -8.82 -0.64
CA VAL A 129 -4.57 -10.09 -0.27
C VAL A 129 -3.70 -11.20 -0.86
N LEU A 130 -3.10 -12.05 -0.01
CA LEU A 130 -2.19 -13.10 -0.45
C LEU A 130 -2.93 -14.37 -0.83
N SER A 131 -3.83 -14.82 0.04
CA SER A 131 -4.64 -16.02 -0.17
C SER A 131 -5.80 -16.02 0.82
N GLY A 132 -7.04 -16.03 0.31
CA GLY A 132 -8.25 -16.03 1.13
C GLY A 132 -8.20 -14.92 2.18
N ASN A 133 -8.02 -15.34 3.43
CA ASN A 133 -8.08 -14.52 4.62
C ASN A 133 -6.73 -13.93 5.08
N ILE A 134 -5.64 -14.22 4.36
CA ILE A 134 -4.29 -13.75 4.67
C ILE A 134 -3.98 -12.46 3.93
N LEU A 135 -3.64 -11.43 4.70
CA LEU A 135 -3.36 -10.08 4.24
C LEU A 135 -1.92 -9.69 4.55
N SER A 136 -1.33 -8.88 3.69
CA SER A 136 0.01 -8.35 3.85
C SER A 136 -0.01 -6.83 3.72
N VAL A 137 0.61 -6.13 4.67
CA VAL A 137 0.79 -4.69 4.64
C VAL A 137 2.28 -4.40 4.65
N PHE A 138 2.77 -3.74 3.60
CA PHE A 138 4.13 -3.23 3.56
C PHE A 138 4.19 -1.89 4.30
N LYS A 139 5.27 -1.68 5.06
CA LYS A 139 5.49 -0.47 5.85
C LYS A 139 6.89 0.05 5.57
N TYR A 140 7.02 1.37 5.68
CA TYR A 140 8.31 2.02 5.66
C TYR A 140 8.25 3.26 6.54
N ASP A 141 9.40 3.63 7.10
CA ASP A 141 9.51 4.84 7.90
C ASP A 141 9.31 6.08 7.02
N SER A 142 8.25 6.83 7.33
CA SER A 142 7.88 8.07 6.63
C SER A 142 7.68 9.23 7.62
N GLY A 143 8.01 10.43 7.18
CA GLY A 143 7.91 11.64 7.99
C GLY A 143 8.94 12.69 7.59
N ILE A 144 8.79 13.89 8.13
CA ILE A 144 9.74 14.98 7.92
C ILE A 144 11.08 14.63 8.59
N GLY A 145 12.19 14.79 7.87
CA GLY A 145 13.53 14.55 8.41
C GLY A 145 13.89 13.08 8.72
N VAL A 146 13.03 12.12 8.38
CA VAL A 146 13.27 10.71 8.66
C VAL A 146 14.29 10.14 7.68
N THR A 147 15.48 9.76 8.18
CA THR A 147 16.60 9.25 7.37
C THR A 147 16.75 7.71 7.38
N SER A 148 15.97 7.01 8.21
CA SER A 148 15.99 5.54 8.31
C SER A 148 15.48 4.86 7.04
N GLN A 149 16.04 3.70 6.70
CA GLN A 149 15.62 2.88 5.55
C GLN A 149 14.90 1.60 5.99
N VAL A 150 14.22 1.66 7.14
CA VAL A 150 13.43 0.54 7.65
C VAL A 150 12.27 0.29 6.70
N GLN A 151 12.14 -0.97 6.32
CA GLN A 151 11.00 -1.51 5.57
C GLN A 151 10.55 -2.76 6.29
N GLU A 152 9.24 -2.92 6.43
CA GLU A 152 8.65 -4.06 7.11
C GLU A 152 7.50 -4.62 6.29
N ILE A 153 7.19 -5.89 6.52
CA ILE A 153 5.95 -6.50 6.10
C ILE A 153 5.27 -7.06 7.34
N SER A 154 4.03 -6.63 7.57
CA SER A 154 3.14 -7.23 8.57
C SER A 154 2.15 -8.15 7.87
N LEU A 155 1.98 -9.36 8.40
CA LEU A 155 1.02 -10.35 7.94
C LEU A 155 -0.14 -10.44 8.91
N PHE A 156 -1.34 -10.46 8.37
CA PHE A 156 -2.58 -10.54 9.13
C PHE A 156 -3.43 -11.70 8.66
N GLU A 157 -4.25 -12.20 9.57
CA GLU A 157 -5.34 -13.12 9.27
C GLU A 157 -6.66 -12.45 9.65
N PHE A 158 -7.64 -12.51 8.76
CA PHE A 158 -9.02 -12.19 9.10
C PHE A 158 -9.79 -13.48 9.37
N GLN A 159 -10.32 -13.67 10.57
CA GLN A 159 -11.02 -14.92 10.88
C GLN A 159 -12.10 -14.69 11.92
N ASN A 160 -13.30 -15.22 11.65
CA ASN A 160 -14.48 -15.09 12.51
C ASN A 160 -14.69 -13.64 12.95
N GLY A 161 -14.49 -12.74 12.01
CA GLY A 161 -14.59 -11.31 12.20
C GLY A 161 -13.55 -10.58 13.02
N ASN A 162 -12.42 -11.21 13.28
CA ASN A 162 -11.30 -10.59 13.98
C ASN A 162 -10.11 -10.44 13.04
N LEU A 163 -9.46 -9.28 13.11
CA LEU A 163 -8.19 -9.03 12.45
C LEU A 163 -7.03 -9.35 13.39
N ASN A 164 -6.28 -10.41 13.10
CA ASN A 164 -5.17 -10.89 13.91
C ASN A 164 -3.83 -10.59 13.24
N LEU A 165 -2.90 -9.94 13.94
CA LEU A 165 -1.51 -9.81 13.48
C LEU A 165 -0.79 -11.14 13.70
N LEU A 166 -0.34 -11.77 12.61
CA LEU A 166 0.40 -13.03 12.66
C LEU A 166 1.90 -12.82 12.89
N SER A 167 2.49 -11.86 12.16
CA SER A 167 3.92 -11.58 12.23
C SER A 167 4.26 -10.23 11.63
N THR A 168 5.36 -9.64 12.09
CA THR A 168 6.04 -8.53 11.41
C THR A 168 7.47 -8.96 11.11
N SER A 169 7.94 -8.67 9.89
CA SER A 169 9.30 -8.96 9.46
C SER A 169 9.96 -7.71 8.91
N GLN A 170 11.13 -7.38 9.44
CA GLN A 170 11.96 -6.31 8.90
C GLN A 170 12.75 -6.81 7.70
N ASN A 171 12.91 -5.94 6.70
CA ASN A 171 13.68 -6.26 5.51
C ASN A 171 15.15 -5.98 5.76
N GLU A 172 15.94 -7.04 5.91
CA GLU A 172 17.39 -6.96 6.09
C GLU A 172 18.17 -6.94 4.77
N ALA A 173 17.51 -7.19 3.64
CA ALA A 173 18.16 -7.24 2.33
C ALA A 173 18.36 -5.85 1.72
N LEU A 174 19.43 -5.66 0.95
CA LEU A 174 19.66 -4.50 0.09
C LEU A 174 20.65 -4.88 -1.03
N ILE A 175 20.66 -4.12 -2.12
CA ILE A 175 21.66 -4.29 -3.19
C ILE A 175 22.99 -3.68 -2.71
N PRO A 176 24.08 -4.48 -2.65
CA PRO A 176 25.38 -3.98 -2.19
C PRO A 176 25.97 -3.01 -3.22
N ALA A 177 26.49 -1.89 -2.72
CA ALA A 177 27.23 -0.91 -3.52
C ALA A 177 28.74 -1.03 -3.27
N LEU A 178 29.54 -0.61 -4.26
CA LEU A 178 31.00 -0.51 -4.09
C LEU A 178 31.38 0.64 -3.15
N SER A 179 30.59 1.69 -3.18
CA SER A 179 30.71 2.89 -2.33
C SER A 179 29.35 3.57 -2.28
N GLU A 180 29.00 4.19 -1.17
CA GLU A 180 27.69 4.81 -0.99
C GLU A 180 27.73 6.05 -0.09
N ILE A 181 26.67 6.85 -0.21
CA ILE A 181 26.36 7.97 0.65
C ILE A 181 24.96 7.70 1.24
N ASN A 182 24.84 7.84 2.56
CA ASN A 182 23.56 7.79 3.25
C ASN A 182 23.16 9.17 3.80
N SER A 183 21.86 9.48 3.81
CA SER A 183 21.35 10.80 4.22
C SER A 183 21.58 11.08 5.70
N HIS A 184 21.59 10.04 6.54
CA HIS A 184 21.89 10.16 7.97
C HIS A 184 23.35 10.55 8.27
N GLU A 185 24.25 10.44 7.28
CA GLU A 185 25.67 10.78 7.42
C GLU A 185 25.99 12.20 6.95
N ILE A 186 25.03 12.89 6.32
CA ILE A 186 25.25 14.27 5.88
C ILE A 186 25.04 15.20 7.07
N ASP A 187 26.10 15.92 7.44
CA ASP A 187 26.00 17.02 8.39
C ASP A 187 25.01 18.06 7.85
N GLN A 188 23.92 18.27 8.57
CA GLN A 188 22.87 19.22 8.18
C GLN A 188 23.38 20.67 8.11
N ASN A 189 24.50 20.99 8.76
CA ASN A 189 25.13 22.31 8.67
C ASN A 189 25.95 22.49 7.37
N ILE A 190 26.44 21.40 6.79
CA ILE A 190 27.19 21.40 5.52
C ILE A 190 26.23 21.19 4.35
N GLY A 191 25.21 20.35 4.53
CA GLY A 191 24.14 20.09 3.58
C GLY A 191 24.56 19.28 2.35
N SER A 192 25.83 18.86 2.23
CA SER A 192 26.34 18.11 1.07
C SER A 192 27.45 17.12 1.43
N LYS A 193 27.54 16.04 0.64
CA LYS A 193 28.61 15.02 0.72
C LYS A 193 28.91 14.49 -0.68
N PHE A 194 30.15 14.07 -0.94
CA PHE A 194 30.52 13.49 -2.23
C PHE A 194 31.47 12.30 -2.10
N ILE A 195 31.45 11.46 -3.13
CA ILE A 195 32.42 10.37 -3.36
C ILE A 195 32.98 10.49 -4.78
N THR A 196 34.16 9.91 -5.02
CA THR A 196 34.89 9.99 -6.29
C THR A 196 35.14 8.61 -6.87
N GLY A 197 35.32 8.52 -8.20
CA GLY A 197 35.70 7.28 -8.88
C GLY A 197 35.65 7.42 -10.40
N TYR A 198 35.93 6.31 -11.11
CA TYR A 198 35.88 6.25 -12.57
C TYR A 198 34.49 5.76 -13.02
N TYR A 199 33.58 6.69 -13.26
CA TYR A 199 32.16 6.40 -13.46
C TYR A 199 31.79 6.26 -14.93
N ASP A 200 32.45 6.99 -15.82
CA ASP A 200 32.07 7.06 -17.25
C ASP A 200 32.96 6.27 -18.23
N GLY A 201 34.00 5.63 -17.71
CA GLY A 201 34.83 4.69 -18.46
C GLY A 201 36.11 5.27 -19.06
N ASP A 202 36.43 6.54 -18.78
CA ASP A 202 37.76 7.09 -19.03
C ASP A 202 38.71 6.93 -17.82
N THR A 203 39.80 7.70 -17.82
CA THR A 203 40.81 7.75 -16.76
C THR A 203 40.73 9.02 -15.91
N GLU A 204 39.71 9.85 -16.11
CA GLU A 204 39.47 11.06 -15.32
C GLU A 204 38.59 10.74 -14.11
N ILE A 205 38.75 11.48 -13.03
CA ILE A 205 38.02 11.23 -11.78
C ILE A 205 36.67 11.95 -11.82
N ASP A 206 35.60 11.19 -11.74
CA ASP A 206 34.22 11.66 -11.63
C ASP A 206 33.79 11.82 -10.16
N LYS A 207 32.66 12.51 -9.94
CA LYS A 207 32.08 12.72 -8.60
C LYS A 207 30.60 12.39 -8.56
N LEU A 208 30.16 11.74 -7.48
CA LEU A 208 28.76 11.71 -7.07
C LEU A 208 28.61 12.70 -5.94
N VAL A 209 27.85 13.77 -6.17
CA VAL A 209 27.60 14.83 -5.19
C VAL A 209 26.16 14.76 -4.75
N CYS A 210 25.93 14.67 -3.43
CA CYS A 210 24.61 14.53 -2.83
C CYS A 210 24.35 15.69 -1.88
N ASN A 211 23.17 16.30 -2.00
CA ASN A 211 22.70 17.36 -1.12
C ASN A 211 21.52 16.86 -0.29
N TYR A 212 21.51 17.20 1.00
CA TYR A 212 20.42 16.80 1.90
C TYR A 212 19.13 17.58 1.59
N TRP A 213 18.00 16.90 1.74
CA TRP A 213 16.66 17.43 1.51
C TRP A 213 15.81 17.24 2.76
N ASP A 214 15.82 18.24 3.64
CA ASP A 214 15.22 18.23 4.98
C ASP A 214 13.78 17.72 5.00
N ARG A 215 12.96 18.19 4.03
CA ARG A 215 11.53 17.89 3.97
C ARG A 215 11.23 16.40 3.98
N TRP A 216 12.10 15.58 3.40
CA TRP A 216 11.90 14.14 3.26
C TRP A 216 13.00 13.29 3.90
N GLY A 217 13.94 13.89 4.64
CA GLY A 217 15.08 13.16 5.21
C GLY A 217 15.92 12.41 4.18
N SER A 218 15.91 12.90 2.94
CA SER A 218 16.47 12.24 1.76
C SER A 218 17.58 13.09 1.16
N MET A 219 18.19 12.61 0.08
CA MET A 219 19.20 13.35 -0.68
C MET A 219 18.79 13.47 -2.13
N ILE A 220 19.14 14.58 -2.76
CA ILE A 220 19.14 14.75 -4.21
C ILE A 220 20.59 14.78 -4.66
N CYS A 221 20.94 13.93 -5.62
CA CYS A 221 22.32 13.79 -6.07
C CYS A 221 22.48 14.12 -7.56
N GLU A 222 23.72 14.40 -7.94
CA GLU A 222 24.16 14.55 -9.31
C GLU A 222 25.49 13.83 -9.52
N VAL A 223 25.67 13.29 -10.71
CA VAL A 223 26.95 12.75 -11.17
C VAL A 223 27.64 13.82 -12.00
N GLN A 224 28.85 14.22 -11.61
CA GLN A 224 29.71 15.11 -12.36
C GLN A 224 30.71 14.22 -13.12
N SER A 225 30.41 13.99 -14.40
CA SER A 225 31.20 13.14 -15.31
C SER A 225 32.11 13.99 -16.20
N SER A 226 33.32 13.52 -16.47
CA SER A 226 34.24 14.16 -17.43
C SER A 226 33.71 14.12 -18.87
N ILE A 227 33.06 13.01 -19.27
CA ILE A 227 32.53 12.79 -20.62
C ILE A 227 31.16 13.46 -20.80
N TYR A 228 30.25 13.28 -19.84
CA TYR A 228 28.83 13.61 -19.98
C TYR A 228 28.40 14.87 -19.21
N GLY A 229 29.32 15.50 -18.47
CA GLY A 229 29.03 16.67 -17.65
C GLY A 229 28.16 16.34 -16.43
N ILE A 230 27.34 17.29 -16.00
CA ILE A 230 26.50 17.15 -14.79
C ILE A 230 25.18 16.46 -15.13
N ILE A 231 24.95 15.28 -14.54
CA ILE A 231 23.75 14.47 -14.70
C ILE A 231 23.00 14.42 -13.36
N LYS A 232 21.84 15.07 -13.29
CA LYS A 232 20.99 15.06 -12.08
C LYS A 232 20.18 13.77 -11.99
N THR A 233 20.06 13.20 -10.79
CA THR A 233 19.19 12.02 -10.57
C THR A 233 17.72 12.41 -10.51
N ASN A 234 17.39 13.63 -10.03
CA ASN A 234 16.02 14.14 -9.87
C ASN A 234 15.10 13.32 -8.95
N PHE A 235 15.64 12.38 -8.17
CA PHE A 235 14.90 11.56 -7.21
C PHE A 235 15.48 11.72 -5.81
N GLY A 236 14.61 11.80 -4.81
CA GLY A 236 15.00 11.81 -3.40
C GLY A 236 15.25 10.39 -2.88
N CYS A 237 16.47 10.09 -2.44
CA CYS A 237 16.80 8.80 -1.84
C CYS A 237 17.53 8.97 -0.51
N LYS A 238 17.27 8.07 0.45
CA LYS A 238 17.98 8.03 1.73
C LYS A 238 19.38 7.41 1.59
N ARG A 239 19.60 6.66 0.52
CA ARG A 239 20.89 6.06 0.13
C ARG A 239 21.10 6.20 -1.37
N PHE A 240 22.31 6.58 -1.77
CA PHE A 240 22.80 6.45 -3.13
C PHE A 240 24.11 5.67 -3.12
N GLY A 241 24.19 4.61 -3.92
CA GLY A 241 25.38 3.77 -4.05
C GLY A 241 25.82 3.61 -5.49
N ILE A 242 27.13 3.50 -5.71
CA ILE A 242 27.74 3.15 -7.00
C ILE A 242 27.77 1.63 -7.14
N LEU A 243 27.18 1.11 -8.22
CA LEU A 243 27.21 -0.32 -8.52
C LEU A 243 28.41 -0.70 -9.38
N LYS A 244 28.75 -2.00 -9.37
CA LYS A 244 29.79 -2.56 -10.24
C LYS A 244 29.36 -2.61 -11.71
N THR A 245 28.06 -2.69 -11.96
CA THR A 245 27.51 -2.75 -13.31
C THR A 245 27.57 -1.39 -13.99
N LYS A 246 27.64 -1.42 -15.33
CA LYS A 246 27.64 -0.23 -16.17
C LYS A 246 26.60 -0.35 -17.27
N THR A 247 25.90 0.73 -17.55
CA THR A 247 24.98 0.86 -18.69
C THR A 247 25.45 2.02 -19.55
N ARG A 248 25.69 1.77 -20.85
CA ARG A 248 26.14 2.80 -21.82
C ARG A 248 27.40 3.57 -21.36
N GLY A 249 28.38 2.85 -20.83
CA GLY A 249 29.65 3.42 -20.36
C GLY A 249 29.63 3.99 -18.94
N MET A 250 28.45 4.36 -18.42
CA MET A 250 28.28 4.90 -17.06
C MET A 250 28.01 3.80 -16.04
N VAL A 251 28.55 3.96 -14.82
CA VAL A 251 28.15 3.14 -13.66
C VAL A 251 26.66 3.27 -13.37
N ASP A 252 26.05 2.15 -13.00
CA ASP A 252 24.69 2.14 -12.48
C ASP A 252 24.67 2.61 -11.02
N LEU A 253 23.56 3.21 -10.61
CA LEU A 253 23.36 3.69 -9.24
C LEU A 253 22.29 2.84 -8.55
N VAL A 254 22.43 2.61 -7.25
CA VAL A 254 21.33 2.14 -6.41
C VAL A 254 20.79 3.29 -5.57
N CYS A 255 19.46 3.42 -5.54
CA CYS A 255 18.70 4.32 -4.69
C CYS A 255 17.95 3.52 -3.62
N ASN A 256 18.04 3.98 -2.38
CA ASN A 256 17.51 3.28 -1.21
C ASN A 256 18.06 1.84 -1.15
N ARG A 257 17.18 0.84 -1.00
CA ARG A 257 17.58 -0.57 -0.84
C ARG A 257 17.71 -1.32 -2.16
N PHE A 258 16.82 -1.09 -3.13
CA PHE A 258 16.70 -1.94 -4.33
C PHE A 258 16.52 -1.21 -5.67
N SER A 259 16.23 0.09 -5.68
CA SER A 259 15.95 0.79 -6.94
C SER A 259 17.23 1.04 -7.72
N VAL A 260 17.40 0.38 -8.87
CA VAL A 260 18.58 0.58 -9.73
C VAL A 260 18.28 1.63 -10.79
N PHE A 261 19.13 2.66 -10.85
CA PHE A 261 19.11 3.66 -11.88
C PHE A 261 20.21 3.40 -12.91
N ARG A 262 19.80 3.31 -14.17
CA ARG A 262 20.68 3.07 -15.31
C ARG A 262 20.73 4.29 -16.21
N PHE A 263 21.90 4.58 -16.77
CA PHE A 263 22.10 5.71 -17.66
C PHE A 263 21.56 5.40 -19.06
N ASN A 264 20.71 6.28 -19.60
CA ASN A 264 20.13 6.10 -20.93
C ASN A 264 20.87 6.87 -22.05
N GLY A 265 22.00 7.52 -21.75
CA GLY A 265 22.71 8.41 -22.67
C GLY A 265 22.45 9.91 -22.40
N MET A 266 21.47 10.24 -21.57
CA MET A 266 21.19 11.62 -21.16
C MET A 266 20.98 11.77 -19.64
N GLN A 267 20.30 10.80 -19.02
CA GLN A 267 19.96 10.83 -17.60
C GLN A 267 19.85 9.43 -17.02
N TYR A 268 19.87 9.37 -15.69
CA TYR A 268 19.55 8.17 -14.94
C TYR A 268 18.03 7.92 -14.90
N LYS A 269 17.61 6.68 -15.19
CA LYS A 269 16.22 6.24 -15.10
C LYS A 269 16.14 4.90 -14.39
N THR A 270 15.05 4.68 -13.66
CA THR A 270 14.61 3.33 -13.30
C THR A 270 14.15 2.66 -14.58
N ILE A 271 14.74 1.51 -14.91
CA ILE A 271 14.15 0.63 -15.92
C ILE A 271 13.20 -0.29 -15.15
N PRO A 272 11.93 -0.46 -15.58
CA PRO A 272 11.06 -1.47 -14.98
C PRO A 272 11.77 -2.82 -14.97
N ASP A 273 11.62 -3.59 -13.90
CA ASP A 273 11.94 -5.01 -13.97
C ASP A 273 10.97 -5.63 -14.99
N ASP A 274 11.51 -6.13 -16.11
CA ASP A 274 10.76 -6.94 -17.09
C ASP A 274 10.34 -8.29 -16.48
#